data_AF-A0A1U8BLH3-F1
#
_entry.id   AF-A0A1U8BLH3-F1
#
_cell.length_a   1.000
_cell.length_b   1.000
_cell.length_c   1.000
_cell.angle_alpha   90.00
_cell.angle_beta   90.00
_cell.angle_gamma   90.00
#
_symmetry.space_group_name_H-M   'P 1'
#
loop_
_entity.id
_entity.type
_entity.pdbx_description
1 polymer ?
#
loop_
_entity_poly.entity_id
_entity_poly.type
_entity_poly.pdbx_seq_one_letter_code
_entity_poly.pdbx_strand_id
1 'polypeptide(L)'
;MASHSEQCGVDRLLFAAYCGELHLFKKVAVKLDWGEGLAKTVADIKDSNGQGALHHAAAGGRTQVCKCLLKELKLDVDVKDGRGATPFFHAILGGHIATANYLLKNGADPATPNVVLHHIFTPLMLAILAQSFECTKLLLKEGAGPNIGSFGITPLGIAASEGETEMIKCLLKGGADPNIPNFYGLKPIEVSALNGNYEDVMILFPKTSPIQAISHWSPAGIIRHMHSEEARQKRNLQLKEKFMELKAKGEDAFKRKEYLMAIRWYTEAMNADPLGATLLSNRSLCWARLKEGERALSDATACIMLRPDWPKAYYREGAAWMLLKEFGRAADAFSNGLDLDPENRELQKAFSDAVEASINSLEI
;
A
#
# COMPACT_ATOMS: atom_id res chain seq x y z
N MET A 1 11.11 -20.89 -21.70
CA MET A 1 11.20 -21.33 -20.29
C MET A 1 12.67 -21.49 -19.97
N ALA A 2 13.21 -20.72 -19.03
CA ALA A 2 14.58 -20.92 -18.57
C ALA A 2 14.72 -22.31 -17.93
N SER A 3 15.89 -22.94 -18.07
CA SER A 3 16.18 -24.22 -17.44
C SER A 3 16.13 -24.09 -15.90
N HIS A 4 15.81 -25.18 -15.18
CA HIS A 4 15.79 -25.18 -13.71
C HIS A 4 17.14 -24.73 -13.09
N SER A 5 18.25 -25.03 -13.78
CA SER A 5 19.60 -24.57 -13.42
C SER A 5 19.82 -23.07 -13.62
N GLU A 6 19.23 -22.46 -14.66
CA GLU A 6 19.29 -21.00 -14.87
C GLU A 6 18.47 -20.26 -13.83
N GLN A 7 17.27 -20.77 -13.49
CA GLN A 7 16.44 -20.18 -12.44
C GLN A 7 17.14 -20.18 -11.08
N CYS A 8 17.80 -21.29 -10.72
CA CYS A 8 18.63 -21.38 -9.52
C CYS A 8 19.80 -20.39 -9.53
N GLY A 9 20.38 -20.13 -10.70
CA GLY A 9 21.43 -19.13 -10.89
C GLY A 9 20.94 -17.69 -10.67
N VAL A 10 19.76 -17.37 -11.21
CA VAL A 10 19.09 -16.07 -11.03
C VAL A 10 18.80 -15.80 -9.56
N ASP A 11 18.14 -16.74 -8.87
CA ASP A 11 17.79 -16.57 -7.46
C ASP A 11 19.04 -16.38 -6.59
N ARG A 12 20.10 -17.13 -6.89
CA ARG A 12 21.38 -17.01 -6.20
C ARG A 12 22.08 -15.67 -6.44
N LEU A 13 21.99 -15.12 -7.66
CA LEU A 13 22.54 -13.80 -7.97
C LEU A 13 21.83 -12.70 -7.18
N LEU A 14 20.50 -12.70 -7.20
CA LEU A 14 19.68 -11.70 -6.53
C LEU A 14 19.83 -11.80 -5.01
N PHE A 15 19.87 -13.01 -4.46
CA PHE A 15 20.16 -13.23 -3.04
C PHE A 15 21.55 -12.72 -2.64
N ALA A 16 22.58 -12.96 -3.46
CA ALA A 16 23.92 -12.42 -3.21
C ALA A 16 23.93 -10.88 -3.21
N ALA A 17 23.14 -10.25 -4.08
CA ALA A 17 22.96 -8.80 -4.09
C ALA A 17 22.29 -8.30 -2.79
N TYR A 18 21.22 -8.97 -2.34
CA TYR A 18 20.49 -8.65 -1.11
C TYR A 18 21.35 -8.82 0.16
N CYS A 19 22.11 -9.90 0.25
CA CYS A 19 22.99 -10.18 1.40
C CYS A 19 24.29 -9.35 1.37
N GLY A 20 24.67 -8.79 0.22
CA GLY A 20 25.87 -7.95 0.09
C GLY A 20 27.14 -8.74 -0.21
N GLU A 21 27.02 -10.01 -0.61
CA GLU A 21 28.12 -10.91 -0.94
C GLU A 21 28.72 -10.57 -2.31
N LEU A 22 29.44 -9.44 -2.39
CA LEU A 22 29.91 -8.86 -3.65
C LEU A 22 30.76 -9.82 -4.49
N HIS A 23 31.60 -10.64 -3.85
CA HIS A 23 32.38 -11.64 -4.57
C HIS A 23 31.47 -12.71 -5.19
N LEU A 24 30.52 -13.24 -4.43
CA LEU A 24 29.58 -14.24 -4.95
C LEU A 24 28.74 -13.64 -6.07
N PHE A 25 28.25 -12.42 -5.88
CA PHE A 25 27.51 -11.67 -6.89
C PHE A 25 28.29 -11.58 -8.21
N LYS A 26 29.53 -11.07 -8.19
CA LYS A 26 30.38 -10.98 -9.39
C LYS A 26 30.65 -12.34 -10.03
N LYS A 27 30.92 -13.37 -9.21
CA LYS A 27 31.19 -14.73 -9.69
C LYS A 27 29.98 -15.35 -10.38
N VAL A 28 28.78 -15.16 -9.84
CA VAL A 28 27.54 -15.69 -10.44
C VAL A 28 27.17 -14.88 -11.68
N ALA A 29 27.33 -13.54 -11.65
CA ALA A 29 27.02 -12.68 -12.79
C ALA A 29 27.82 -13.07 -14.05
N VAL A 30 29.13 -13.32 -13.90
CA VAL A 30 29.99 -13.76 -15.01
C VAL A 30 29.58 -15.14 -15.55
N LYS A 31 29.10 -16.05 -14.69
CA LYS A 31 28.63 -17.37 -15.14
C LYS A 31 27.31 -17.31 -15.91
N LEU A 32 26.51 -16.28 -15.67
CA LEU A 32 25.24 -16.06 -16.34
C LEU A 32 25.39 -15.20 -17.60
N ASP A 33 26.57 -14.63 -17.87
CA ASP A 33 26.85 -13.88 -19.09
C ASP A 33 27.31 -14.82 -20.21
N TRP A 34 26.44 -15.05 -21.18
CA TRP A 34 26.69 -15.90 -22.35
C TRP A 34 27.27 -15.11 -23.54
N GLY A 35 28.00 -14.02 -23.25
CA GLY A 35 28.61 -13.14 -24.26
C GLY A 35 27.71 -11.99 -24.69
N GLU A 36 26.63 -11.72 -23.97
CA GLU A 36 25.74 -10.58 -24.22
C GLU A 36 26.25 -9.29 -23.56
N GLY A 37 27.22 -9.42 -22.66
CA GLY A 37 27.84 -8.34 -21.92
C GLY A 37 27.26 -8.24 -20.52
N LEU A 38 28.14 -8.36 -19.52
CA LEU A 38 27.81 -8.42 -18.10
C LEU A 38 26.78 -7.39 -17.61
N ALA A 39 26.88 -6.14 -18.08
CA ALA A 39 25.92 -5.09 -17.71
C ALA A 39 24.50 -5.39 -18.20
N LYS A 40 24.35 -5.84 -19.45
CA LYS A 40 23.07 -6.21 -20.04
C LYS A 40 22.51 -7.45 -19.35
N THR A 41 23.34 -8.50 -19.18
CA THR A 41 22.96 -9.72 -18.46
C THR A 41 22.40 -9.42 -17.07
N VAL A 42 23.13 -8.62 -16.27
CA VAL A 42 22.69 -8.28 -14.91
C VAL A 42 21.42 -7.43 -14.89
N ALA A 43 21.23 -6.54 -15.89
CA ALA A 43 20.03 -5.71 -16.00
C ALA A 43 18.78 -6.52 -16.40
N ASP A 44 18.94 -7.55 -17.22
CA ASP A 44 17.86 -8.41 -17.71
C ASP A 44 17.41 -9.44 -16.66
N ILE A 45 18.28 -9.79 -15.70
CA ILE A 45 17.94 -10.70 -14.60
C ILE A 45 16.99 -10.01 -13.61
N LYS A 46 15.77 -10.55 -13.52
CA LYS A 46 14.70 -10.08 -12.65
C LYS A 46 13.97 -11.27 -12.01
N ASP A 47 13.45 -11.07 -10.80
CA ASP A 47 12.55 -12.03 -10.16
C ASP A 47 11.11 -11.91 -10.71
N SER A 48 10.18 -12.69 -10.16
CA SER A 48 8.76 -12.69 -10.53
C SER A 48 8.04 -11.36 -10.27
N ASN A 49 8.59 -10.49 -9.41
CA ASN A 49 8.08 -9.15 -9.16
C ASN A 49 8.72 -8.09 -10.08
N GLY A 50 9.57 -8.51 -11.04
CA GLY A 50 10.33 -7.61 -11.89
C GLY A 50 11.50 -6.93 -11.19
N GLN A 51 11.90 -7.38 -9.99
CA GLN A 51 13.02 -6.79 -9.25
C GLN A 51 14.35 -7.37 -9.70
N GLY A 52 15.22 -6.51 -10.24
CA GLY A 52 16.62 -6.84 -10.53
C GLY A 52 17.57 -6.62 -9.36
N ALA A 53 18.86 -6.89 -9.59
CA ALA A 53 19.91 -6.87 -8.55
C ALA A 53 20.03 -5.54 -7.77
N LEU A 54 19.78 -4.40 -8.43
CA LEU A 54 19.87 -3.08 -7.78
C LEU A 54 18.76 -2.86 -6.75
N HIS A 55 17.53 -3.36 -7.00
CA HIS A 55 16.44 -3.33 -6.03
C HIS A 55 16.78 -4.18 -4.79
N HIS A 56 17.25 -5.41 -5.01
CA HIS A 56 17.65 -6.34 -3.94
C HIS A 56 18.80 -5.77 -3.09
N ALA A 57 19.84 -5.24 -3.74
CA ALA A 57 20.94 -4.59 -3.04
C ALA A 57 20.49 -3.37 -2.23
N ALA A 58 19.56 -2.57 -2.75
CA ALA A 58 19.01 -1.42 -2.05
C ALA A 58 18.14 -1.83 -0.86
N ALA A 59 17.25 -2.81 -1.05
CA ALA A 59 16.38 -3.39 -0.02
C ALA A 59 17.17 -4.01 1.14
N GLY A 60 18.34 -4.60 0.87
CA GLY A 60 19.24 -5.13 1.90
C GLY A 60 20.25 -4.11 2.45
N GLY A 61 20.23 -2.86 1.98
CA GLY A 61 21.12 -1.80 2.46
C GLY A 61 22.58 -1.98 2.02
N ARG A 62 22.83 -2.71 0.94
CA ARG A 62 24.17 -3.12 0.49
C ARG A 62 24.79 -2.07 -0.43
N THR A 63 25.26 -0.96 0.16
CA THR A 63 25.80 0.19 -0.59
C THR A 63 26.97 -0.19 -1.50
N GLN A 64 27.81 -1.17 -1.13
CA GLN A 64 28.94 -1.60 -1.97
C GLN A 64 28.50 -2.36 -3.22
N VAL A 65 27.43 -3.15 -3.13
CA VAL A 65 26.82 -3.79 -4.30
C VAL A 65 26.16 -2.73 -5.18
N CYS A 66 25.44 -1.76 -4.60
CA CYS A 66 24.88 -0.62 -5.35
C CYS A 66 25.98 0.17 -6.08
N LYS A 67 27.14 0.39 -5.44
CA LYS A 67 28.31 1.03 -6.06
C LYS A 67 28.81 0.26 -7.27
N CYS A 68 28.98 -1.06 -7.15
CA CYS A 68 29.38 -1.92 -8.25
C CYS A 68 28.38 -1.81 -9.42
N LEU A 69 27.09 -1.95 -9.15
CA LEU A 69 26.03 -1.93 -10.16
C LEU A 69 25.97 -0.58 -10.91
N LEU A 70 26.07 0.55 -10.20
CA LEU A 70 25.97 1.87 -10.82
C LEU A 70 27.27 2.34 -11.48
N LYS A 71 28.43 2.10 -10.87
CA LYS A 71 29.70 2.63 -11.38
C LYS A 71 30.42 1.70 -12.34
N GLU A 72 30.45 0.39 -12.03
CA GLU A 72 31.14 -0.58 -12.87
C GLU A 72 30.25 -1.00 -14.05
N LEU A 73 28.97 -1.30 -13.78
CA LEU A 73 28.04 -1.80 -14.80
C LEU A 73 27.16 -0.72 -15.44
N LYS A 74 27.16 0.51 -14.92
CA LYS A 74 26.40 1.66 -15.45
C LYS A 74 24.91 1.38 -15.61
N LEU A 75 24.31 0.62 -14.68
CA LEU A 75 22.87 0.41 -14.65
C LEU A 75 22.15 1.74 -14.41
N ASP A 76 20.94 1.84 -14.96
CA ASP A 76 20.02 2.93 -14.63
C ASP A 76 19.68 2.89 -13.13
N VAL A 77 19.86 4.02 -12.47
CA VAL A 77 19.62 4.19 -11.03
C VAL A 77 18.13 4.15 -10.69
N ASP A 78 17.27 4.54 -11.64
CA ASP A 78 15.81 4.59 -11.49
C ASP A 78 15.10 3.46 -12.25
N VAL A 79 15.80 2.34 -12.44
CA VAL A 79 15.16 1.11 -12.93
C VAL A 79 13.92 0.81 -12.08
N LYS A 80 12.83 0.40 -12.74
CA LYS A 80 11.54 0.14 -12.08
C LYS A 80 11.27 -1.36 -12.00
N ASP A 81 10.79 -1.81 -10.85
CA ASP A 81 10.23 -3.17 -10.71
C ASP A 81 8.84 -3.28 -11.37
N GLY A 82 8.22 -4.47 -11.32
CA GLY A 82 6.91 -4.73 -11.90
C GLY A 82 5.77 -3.91 -11.28
N ARG A 83 6.00 -3.28 -10.12
CA ARG A 83 5.09 -2.34 -9.49
C ARG A 83 5.49 -0.89 -9.71
N GLY A 84 6.57 -0.60 -10.44
CA GLY A 84 7.03 0.76 -10.68
C GLY A 84 7.86 1.35 -9.54
N ALA A 85 8.30 0.55 -8.56
CA ALA A 85 9.16 1.01 -7.47
C ALA A 85 10.64 1.00 -7.88
N THR A 86 11.40 2.03 -7.48
CA THR A 86 12.83 2.15 -7.78
C THR A 86 13.72 1.55 -6.68
N PRO A 87 15.01 1.30 -6.93
CA PRO A 87 15.95 0.90 -5.88
C PRO A 87 16.00 1.90 -4.72
N PHE A 88 15.91 3.20 -5.01
CA PHE A 88 15.86 4.22 -3.96
C PHE A 88 14.67 4.00 -3.02
N PHE A 89 13.49 3.69 -3.57
CA PHE A 89 12.30 3.36 -2.80
C PHE A 89 12.53 2.17 -1.84
N HIS A 90 13.15 1.09 -2.33
CA HIS A 90 13.48 -0.07 -1.51
C HIS A 90 14.48 0.23 -0.38
N ALA A 91 15.46 1.11 -0.62
CA ALA A 91 16.37 1.55 0.42
C ALA A 91 15.67 2.37 1.52
N ILE A 92 14.70 3.22 1.16
CA ILE A 92 13.89 3.98 2.13
C ILE A 92 13.00 3.03 2.95
N LEU A 93 12.33 2.08 2.30
CA LEU A 93 11.47 1.10 2.98
C LEU A 93 12.24 0.26 4.01
N GLY A 94 13.49 -0.13 3.69
CA GLY A 94 14.37 -0.83 4.63
C GLY A 94 15.07 0.06 5.67
N GLY A 95 14.83 1.38 5.66
CA GLY A 95 15.50 2.33 6.57
C GLY A 95 17.00 2.51 6.30
N HIS A 96 17.48 2.16 5.10
CA HIS A 96 18.90 2.10 4.77
C HIS A 96 19.47 3.45 4.29
N ILE A 97 19.62 4.37 5.24
CA ILE A 97 20.06 5.78 5.02
C ILE A 97 21.30 5.91 4.14
N ALA A 98 22.36 5.13 4.42
CA ALA A 98 23.62 5.24 3.69
C ALA A 98 23.47 4.84 2.21
N THR A 99 22.63 3.84 1.95
CA THR A 99 22.32 3.38 0.59
C THR A 99 21.40 4.35 -0.12
N ALA A 100 20.35 4.83 0.54
CA ALA A 100 19.46 5.87 -0.01
C ALA A 100 20.24 7.14 -0.41
N ASN A 101 21.12 7.63 0.47
CA ASN A 101 22.02 8.77 0.18
C ASN A 101 22.94 8.50 -1.01
N TYR A 102 23.46 7.27 -1.10
CA TYR A 102 24.32 6.90 -2.22
C TYR A 102 23.54 6.93 -3.54
N LEU A 103 22.34 6.36 -3.58
CA LEU A 103 21.50 6.34 -4.79
C LEU A 103 21.15 7.77 -5.25
N LEU A 104 20.75 8.67 -4.33
CA LEU A 104 20.49 10.08 -4.66
C LEU A 104 21.72 10.81 -5.22
N LYS A 105 22.88 10.62 -4.60
CA LYS A 105 24.15 11.19 -5.10
C LYS A 105 24.53 10.71 -6.50
N ASN A 106 23.96 9.59 -6.97
CA ASN A 106 24.15 9.05 -8.31
C ASN A 106 22.94 9.28 -9.22
N GLY A 107 22.06 10.24 -8.87
CA GLY A 107 21.01 10.73 -9.76
C GLY A 107 19.66 10.04 -9.62
N ALA A 108 19.43 9.24 -8.57
CA ALA A 108 18.09 8.71 -8.29
C ALA A 108 17.11 9.87 -8.11
N ASP A 109 15.96 9.83 -8.80
CA ASP A 109 14.93 10.83 -8.64
C ASP A 109 14.05 10.51 -7.40
N PRO A 110 14.12 11.33 -6.32
CA PRO A 110 13.34 11.14 -5.09
C PRO A 110 11.84 11.36 -5.31
N ALA A 111 11.47 12.03 -6.40
CA ALA A 111 10.13 12.41 -6.79
C ALA A 111 9.56 11.54 -7.93
N THR A 112 10.31 10.52 -8.40
CA THR A 112 9.80 9.56 -9.39
C THR A 112 8.43 9.09 -8.93
N PRO A 113 7.39 9.10 -9.77
CA PRO A 113 6.06 8.63 -9.40
C PRO A 113 6.14 7.12 -9.21
N ASN A 114 6.55 6.74 -8.00
CA ASN A 114 6.50 5.39 -7.49
C ASN A 114 5.05 5.00 -7.58
N VAL A 115 4.73 3.98 -8.36
CA VAL A 115 3.46 3.25 -8.20
C VAL A 115 3.60 2.40 -6.93
N VAL A 116 3.54 3.15 -5.83
CA VAL A 116 3.00 2.90 -4.52
C VAL A 116 2.47 1.49 -4.22
N LEU A 117 2.66 1.04 -2.98
CA LEU A 117 1.72 0.16 -2.29
C LEU A 117 0.29 0.76 -2.38
N HIS A 118 -0.50 0.39 -3.38
CA HIS A 118 -1.91 0.77 -3.59
C HIS A 118 -2.23 2.22 -4.04
N HIS A 119 -1.28 2.99 -4.57
CA HIS A 119 -1.46 4.43 -4.91
C HIS A 119 -1.74 5.37 -3.71
N ILE A 120 -1.36 4.97 -2.49
CA ILE A 120 -1.67 5.67 -1.22
C ILE A 120 -0.50 6.47 -0.60
N PHE A 121 0.72 5.91 -0.51
CA PHE A 121 1.86 6.50 0.21
C PHE A 121 2.99 7.03 -0.69
N THR A 122 3.51 8.23 -0.38
CA THR A 122 4.73 8.79 -0.99
C THR A 122 6.00 8.28 -0.29
N PRO A 123 7.19 8.38 -0.90
CA PRO A 123 8.45 8.06 -0.24
C PRO A 123 8.65 8.80 1.08
N LEU A 124 8.22 10.07 1.15
CA LEU A 124 8.25 10.87 2.36
C LEU A 124 7.36 10.29 3.46
N MET A 125 6.15 9.83 3.11
CA MET A 125 5.23 9.20 4.07
C MET A 125 5.77 7.87 4.58
N LEU A 126 6.41 7.08 3.73
CA LEU A 126 7.04 5.82 4.14
C LEU A 126 8.24 6.05 5.06
N ALA A 127 9.07 7.07 4.79
CA ALA A 127 10.16 7.44 5.70
C ALA A 127 9.64 7.82 7.10
N ILE A 128 8.50 8.50 7.16
CA ILE A 128 7.83 8.84 8.44
C ILE A 128 7.28 7.59 9.13
N LEU A 129 6.59 6.71 8.40
CA LEU A 129 6.06 5.44 8.95
C LEU A 129 7.19 4.50 9.43
N ALA A 130 8.33 4.52 8.75
CA ALA A 130 9.54 3.82 9.17
C ALA A 130 10.31 4.54 10.30
N GLN A 131 9.78 5.65 10.83
CA GLN A 131 10.37 6.49 11.87
C GLN A 131 11.80 6.97 11.54
N SER A 132 12.07 7.17 10.25
CA SER A 132 13.40 7.48 9.74
C SER A 132 13.58 8.99 9.54
N PHE A 133 14.01 9.68 10.60
CA PHE A 133 14.17 11.13 10.61
C PHE A 133 15.16 11.66 9.57
N GLU A 134 16.28 10.96 9.39
CA GLU A 134 17.30 11.30 8.41
C GLU A 134 16.79 11.17 6.97
N CYS A 135 16.01 10.12 6.66
CA CYS A 135 15.37 9.97 5.35
C CYS A 135 14.35 11.08 5.09
N THR A 136 13.52 11.42 6.07
CA THR A 136 12.55 12.52 5.94
C THR A 136 13.28 13.84 5.65
N LYS A 137 14.32 14.18 6.41
CA LYS A 137 15.13 15.39 6.17
C LYS A 137 15.72 15.42 4.77
N LEU A 138 16.26 14.30 4.32
CA LEU A 138 16.88 14.16 3.01
C LEU A 138 15.83 14.35 1.91
N LEU A 139 14.70 13.65 1.98
CA LEU A 139 13.62 13.76 1.00
C LEU A 139 13.08 15.20 0.91
N LEU A 140 12.85 15.87 2.04
CA LEU A 140 12.42 17.27 2.04
C LEU A 140 13.47 18.21 1.41
N LYS A 141 14.76 17.98 1.70
CA LYS A 141 15.86 18.75 1.12
C LYS A 141 15.93 18.61 -0.41
N GLU A 142 15.68 17.40 -0.91
CA GLU A 142 15.68 17.11 -2.35
C GLU A 142 14.34 17.45 -3.05
N GLY A 143 13.45 18.19 -2.37
CA GLY A 143 12.23 18.73 -2.97
C GLY A 143 11.01 17.83 -2.93
N ALA A 144 11.01 16.77 -2.12
CA ALA A 144 9.79 15.99 -1.88
C ALA A 144 8.69 16.90 -1.33
N GLY A 145 7.54 16.93 -2.00
CA GLY A 145 6.45 17.83 -1.62
C GLY A 145 5.90 17.47 -0.23
N PRO A 146 6.04 18.34 0.79
CA PRO A 146 5.69 18.05 2.19
C PRO A 146 4.18 17.87 2.43
N ASN A 147 3.38 18.25 1.44
CA ASN A 147 1.92 18.20 1.46
C ASN A 147 1.36 17.14 0.50
N ILE A 148 2.23 16.45 -0.25
CA ILE A 148 1.80 15.43 -1.20
C ILE A 148 1.43 14.17 -0.42
N GLY A 149 0.17 13.77 -0.57
CA GLY A 149 -0.35 12.53 -0.05
C GLY A 149 -1.63 12.14 -0.78
N SER A 150 -2.22 11.03 -0.38
CA SER A 150 -3.41 10.47 -1.02
C SER A 150 -4.47 10.17 0.04
N PHE A 151 -5.75 10.22 -0.35
CA PHE A 151 -6.89 9.85 0.50
C PHE A 151 -6.98 10.59 1.85
N GLY A 152 -6.59 11.87 1.88
CA GLY A 152 -6.59 12.65 3.12
C GLY A 152 -5.52 12.16 4.11
N ILE A 153 -4.49 11.45 3.66
CA ILE A 153 -3.31 11.18 4.45
C ILE A 153 -2.24 12.18 4.01
N THR A 154 -1.66 12.92 4.94
CA THR A 154 -0.56 13.85 4.69
C THR A 154 0.66 13.45 5.52
N PRO A 155 1.89 13.78 5.08
CA PRO A 155 3.09 13.56 5.88
C PRO A 155 2.96 14.09 7.31
N LEU A 156 2.46 15.33 7.46
CA LEU A 156 2.25 15.96 8.77
C LEU A 156 1.12 15.30 9.58
N GLY A 157 0.07 14.82 8.93
CA GLY A 157 -1.02 14.07 9.57
C GLY A 157 -0.55 12.73 10.14
N ILE A 158 0.33 12.00 9.44
CA ILE A 158 0.94 10.76 9.97
C ILE A 158 1.77 11.09 11.21
N ALA A 159 2.69 12.06 11.12
CA ALA A 159 3.54 12.44 12.25
C ALA A 159 2.73 12.88 13.49
N ALA A 160 1.64 13.62 13.29
CA ALA A 160 0.72 14.01 14.37
C ALA A 160 -0.05 12.82 14.98
N SER A 161 -0.42 11.84 14.15
CA SER A 161 -1.08 10.61 14.60
C SER A 161 -0.16 9.72 15.44
N GLU A 162 1.10 9.61 15.04
CA GLU A 162 2.11 8.81 15.75
C GLU A 162 2.71 9.54 16.97
N GLY A 163 2.49 10.86 17.09
CA GLY A 163 3.07 11.68 18.17
C GLY A 163 4.57 11.96 18.00
N GLU A 164 5.03 11.97 16.76
CA GLU A 164 6.44 12.15 16.42
C GLU A 164 6.81 13.64 16.42
N THR A 165 6.96 14.22 17.60
CA THR A 165 7.19 15.67 17.81
C THR A 165 8.34 16.24 16.97
N GLU A 166 9.48 15.54 16.91
CA GLU A 166 10.62 16.00 16.11
C GLU A 166 10.35 15.92 14.60
N MET A 167 9.58 14.91 14.16
CA MET A 167 9.15 14.78 12.77
C MET A 167 8.19 15.92 12.39
N ILE A 168 7.25 16.29 13.28
CA ILE A 168 6.36 17.44 13.10
C ILE A 168 7.17 18.73 12.90
N LYS A 169 8.16 18.99 13.77
CA LYS A 169 9.04 20.16 13.64
C LYS A 169 9.79 20.15 12.30
N CYS A 170 10.30 18.99 11.89
CA CYS A 170 11.01 18.85 10.62
C CYS A 170 10.11 19.11 9.41
N LEU A 171 8.90 18.55 9.40
CA LEU A 171 7.93 18.73 8.32
C LEU A 171 7.46 20.18 8.21
N LEU A 172 7.17 20.84 9.34
CA LEU A 172 6.81 22.26 9.34
C LEU A 172 7.95 23.13 8.79
N LYS A 173 9.21 22.84 9.16
CA LYS A 173 10.38 23.51 8.59
C LYS A 173 10.53 23.25 7.08
N GLY A 174 10.11 22.06 6.63
CA GLY A 174 10.06 21.66 5.23
C GLY A 174 8.88 22.24 4.44
N GLY A 175 8.01 23.05 5.04
CA GLY A 175 6.88 23.69 4.35
C GLY A 175 5.57 22.89 4.37
N ALA A 176 5.43 21.93 5.29
CA ALA A 176 4.15 21.25 5.50
C ALA A 176 3.08 22.23 6.00
N ASP A 177 1.88 22.17 5.41
CA ASP A 177 0.74 22.99 5.80
C ASP A 177 -0.05 22.29 6.94
N PRO A 178 -0.07 22.86 8.15
CA PRO A 178 -0.80 22.30 9.30
C PRO A 178 -2.31 22.46 9.19
N ASN A 179 -2.82 23.05 8.11
CA ASN A 179 -4.25 23.27 7.92
C ASN A 179 -4.91 22.19 7.04
N ILE A 180 -4.14 21.28 6.44
CA ILE A 180 -4.70 20.21 5.60
C ILE A 180 -5.31 19.13 6.51
N PRO A 181 -6.64 18.94 6.48
CA PRO A 181 -7.29 17.94 7.32
C PRO A 181 -7.04 16.52 6.79
N ASN A 182 -7.11 15.56 7.71
CA ASN A 182 -7.07 14.15 7.35
C ASN A 182 -8.42 13.69 6.75
N PHE A 183 -8.55 12.40 6.44
CA PHE A 183 -9.80 11.88 5.88
C PHE A 183 -11.01 12.04 6.83
N TYR A 184 -10.82 12.15 8.15
CA TYR A 184 -11.88 12.44 9.12
C TYR A 184 -12.27 13.93 9.17
N GLY A 185 -11.60 14.79 8.39
CA GLY A 185 -11.79 16.24 8.46
C GLY A 185 -11.00 16.90 9.59
N LEU A 186 -10.11 16.17 10.29
CA LEU A 186 -9.35 16.67 11.42
C LEU A 186 -8.00 17.22 10.97
N LYS A 187 -7.69 18.46 11.35
CA LYS A 187 -6.34 19.03 11.16
C LYS A 187 -5.33 18.33 12.07
N PRO A 188 -4.03 18.32 11.72
CA PRO A 188 -2.96 17.76 12.57
C PRO A 188 -3.05 18.16 14.05
N ILE A 189 -3.39 19.41 14.38
CA ILE A 189 -3.52 19.87 15.77
C ILE A 189 -4.68 19.19 16.53
N GLU A 190 -5.78 18.88 15.85
CA GLU A 190 -6.93 18.18 16.43
C GLU A 190 -6.60 16.72 16.69
N VAL A 191 -5.81 16.09 15.80
CA VAL A 191 -5.29 14.73 15.97
C VAL A 191 -4.35 14.65 17.18
N SER A 192 -3.36 15.55 17.26
CA SER A 192 -2.47 15.64 18.42
C SER A 192 -3.22 15.87 19.73
N ALA A 193 -4.26 16.70 19.72
CA ALA A 193 -5.10 16.96 20.89
C ALA A 193 -5.91 15.74 21.33
N LEU A 194 -6.44 14.95 20.38
CA LEU A 194 -7.13 13.69 20.68
C LEU A 194 -6.20 12.66 21.31
N ASN A 195 -4.96 12.57 20.83
CA ASN A 195 -3.95 11.65 21.33
C ASN A 195 -3.34 12.09 22.67
N GLY A 196 -3.62 13.31 23.13
CA GLY A 196 -3.09 13.85 24.38
C GLY A 196 -1.67 14.42 24.26
N ASN A 197 -1.18 14.63 23.05
CA ASN A 197 0.18 15.11 22.78
C ASN A 197 0.24 16.64 22.93
N TYR A 198 0.35 17.11 24.17
CA TYR A 198 0.35 18.55 24.48
C TYR A 198 1.45 19.33 23.75
N GLU A 199 2.66 18.78 23.68
CA GLU A 199 3.80 19.42 23.01
C GLU A 199 3.53 19.64 21.51
N ASP A 200 2.96 18.65 20.82
CA ASP A 200 2.60 18.76 19.41
C ASP A 200 1.53 19.84 19.20
N VAL A 201 0.53 19.91 20.10
CA VAL A 201 -0.50 20.96 20.07
C VAL A 201 0.15 22.34 20.20
N MET A 202 1.12 22.50 21.12
CA MET A 202 1.84 23.77 21.31
C MET A 202 2.64 24.17 20.06
N ILE A 203 3.28 23.22 19.39
CA ILE A 203 4.05 23.44 18.17
C ILE A 203 3.14 23.84 16.99
N LEU A 204 2.01 23.16 16.85
CA LEU A 204 1.06 23.35 15.74
C LEU A 204 0.16 24.58 15.94
N PHE A 205 -0.12 24.98 17.18
CA PHE A 205 -1.00 26.11 17.51
C PHE A 205 -0.67 27.41 16.78
N PRO A 206 0.58 27.94 16.82
CA PRO A 206 0.90 29.19 16.13
C PRO A 206 0.92 29.07 14.61
N LYS A 207 0.80 27.86 14.05
CA LYS A 207 0.83 27.59 12.60
C LYS A 207 -0.55 27.23 12.04
N THR A 208 -1.50 26.88 12.89
CA THR A 208 -2.84 26.45 12.49
C THR A 208 -3.82 27.62 12.56
N SER A 209 -4.65 27.77 11.52
CA SER A 209 -5.75 28.75 11.51
C SER A 209 -6.83 28.35 12.53
N PRO A 210 -7.45 29.33 13.23
CA PRO A 210 -8.48 29.04 14.21
C PRO A 210 -9.64 28.19 13.66
N ILE A 211 -10.05 27.18 14.42
CA ILE A 211 -11.16 26.30 14.07
C ILE A 211 -12.44 26.89 14.67
N GLN A 212 -13.38 27.27 13.81
CA GLN A 212 -14.62 27.97 14.22
C GLN A 212 -15.46 27.23 15.26
N ALA A 213 -15.41 25.89 15.27
CA ALA A 213 -16.14 25.08 16.26
C ALA A 213 -15.58 25.20 17.70
N ILE A 214 -14.39 25.79 17.86
CA ILE A 214 -13.68 25.89 19.14
C ILE A 214 -13.78 27.33 19.66
N SER A 215 -14.73 27.58 20.56
CA SER A 215 -15.04 28.92 21.08
C SER A 215 -13.86 29.59 21.81
N HIS A 216 -13.02 28.81 22.48
CA HIS A 216 -11.81 29.29 23.16
C HIS A 216 -10.56 28.79 22.45
N TRP A 217 -10.14 29.49 21.40
CA TRP A 217 -8.94 29.14 20.63
C TRP A 217 -7.66 29.29 21.47
N SER A 218 -7.27 28.20 22.11
CA SER A 218 -6.08 28.05 22.94
C SER A 218 -5.71 26.57 22.96
N PRO A 219 -4.45 26.19 23.24
CA PRO A 219 -4.07 24.78 23.36
C PRO A 219 -4.98 23.98 24.31
N ALA A 220 -5.27 24.54 25.49
CA ALA A 220 -6.17 23.92 26.46
C ALA A 220 -7.63 23.86 25.98
N GLY A 221 -8.11 24.90 25.30
CA GLY A 221 -9.46 24.94 24.73
C GLY A 221 -9.66 23.95 23.59
N ILE A 222 -8.65 23.74 22.75
CA ILE A 222 -8.64 22.74 21.69
C ILE A 222 -8.73 21.34 22.29
N ILE A 223 -7.85 21.02 23.25
CA ILE A 223 -7.86 19.72 23.93
C ILE A 223 -9.22 19.47 24.60
N ARG A 224 -9.74 20.45 25.35
CA ARG A 224 -11.05 20.36 26.00
C ARG A 224 -12.17 20.11 25.00
N HIS A 225 -12.18 20.84 23.87
CA HIS A 225 -13.17 20.64 22.82
C HIS A 225 -13.07 19.25 22.20
N MET A 226 -11.86 18.79 21.84
CA MET A 226 -11.68 17.49 21.19
C MET A 226 -12.16 16.32 22.07
N HIS A 227 -12.01 16.45 23.38
CA HIS A 227 -12.48 15.46 24.37
C HIS A 227 -13.90 15.70 24.89
N SER A 228 -14.60 16.74 24.42
CA SER A 228 -15.99 16.98 24.79
C SER A 228 -16.91 15.93 24.16
N GLU A 229 -17.99 15.60 24.87
CA GLU A 229 -18.95 14.59 24.40
C GLU A 229 -19.69 15.10 23.15
N GLU A 230 -20.00 16.40 23.08
CA GLU A 230 -20.61 17.01 21.90
C GLU A 230 -19.72 16.90 20.66
N ALA A 231 -18.43 17.17 20.80
CA ALA A 231 -17.48 17.06 19.70
C ALA A 231 -17.31 15.60 19.26
N ARG A 232 -17.25 14.66 20.21
CA ARG A 232 -17.21 13.21 19.94
C ARG A 232 -18.45 12.76 19.15
N GLN A 233 -19.64 13.14 19.60
CA GLN A 233 -20.89 12.79 18.93
C GLN A 233 -20.96 13.37 17.52
N LYS A 234 -20.57 14.65 17.34
CA LYS A 234 -20.52 15.29 16.03
C LYS A 234 -19.56 14.59 15.08
N ARG A 235 -18.35 14.23 15.53
CA ARG A 235 -17.38 13.47 14.72
C ARG A 235 -17.94 12.10 14.33
N ASN A 236 -18.58 11.39 15.26
CA ASN A 236 -19.18 10.09 14.96
C ASN A 236 -20.32 10.20 13.93
N LEU A 237 -21.13 11.25 14.00
CA LEU A 237 -22.18 11.50 13.01
C LEU A 237 -21.58 11.82 11.63
N GLN A 238 -20.61 12.73 11.57
CA GLN A 238 -19.92 13.08 10.31
C GLN A 238 -19.22 11.87 9.69
N LEU A 239 -18.63 10.99 10.50
CA LEU A 239 -18.00 9.76 10.02
C LEU A 239 -19.03 8.83 9.38
N LYS A 240 -20.21 8.67 10.01
CA LYS A 240 -21.32 7.88 9.46
C LYS A 240 -21.84 8.47 8.15
N GLU A 241 -22.05 9.78 8.09
CA GLU A 241 -22.50 10.47 6.88
C GLU A 241 -21.51 10.28 5.73
N LYS A 242 -20.21 10.50 6.00
CA LYS A 242 -19.14 10.33 5.02
C LYS A 242 -19.03 8.89 4.53
N PHE A 243 -19.14 7.91 5.43
CA PHE A 243 -19.18 6.49 5.07
C PHE A 243 -20.33 6.21 4.09
N MET A 244 -21.54 6.70 4.38
CA MET A 244 -22.70 6.49 3.53
C MET A 244 -22.52 7.15 2.16
N GLU A 245 -21.94 8.35 2.10
CA GLU A 245 -21.62 9.05 0.86
C GLU A 245 -20.63 8.25 -0.01
N LEU A 246 -19.51 7.81 0.57
CA LEU A 246 -18.46 7.07 -0.13
C LEU A 246 -18.98 5.72 -0.64
N LYS A 247 -19.74 5.01 0.18
CA LYS A 247 -20.42 3.77 -0.22
C LYS A 247 -21.33 4.00 -1.42
N ALA A 248 -22.16 5.05 -1.39
CA ALA A 248 -23.07 5.39 -2.48
C ALA A 248 -22.32 5.73 -3.78
N LYS A 249 -21.20 6.46 -3.70
CA LYS A 249 -20.33 6.72 -4.86
C LYS A 249 -19.74 5.43 -5.45
N GLY A 250 -19.34 4.49 -4.60
CA GLY A 250 -18.87 3.18 -5.04
C GLY A 250 -19.96 2.38 -5.77
N GLU A 251 -21.19 2.41 -5.25
CA GLU A 251 -22.34 1.75 -5.87
C GLU A 251 -22.72 2.38 -7.22
N ASP A 252 -22.67 3.71 -7.34
CA ASP A 252 -22.92 4.43 -8.59
C ASP A 252 -21.84 4.13 -9.65
N ALA A 253 -20.57 4.20 -9.29
CA ALA A 253 -19.45 3.84 -10.18
C ALA A 253 -19.55 2.37 -10.63
N PHE A 254 -19.97 1.47 -9.74
CA PHE A 254 -20.21 0.07 -10.08
C PHE A 254 -21.31 -0.08 -11.14
N LYS A 255 -22.44 0.63 -10.99
CA LYS A 255 -23.55 0.62 -11.97
C LYS A 255 -23.10 1.12 -13.34
N ARG A 256 -22.18 2.09 -13.39
CA ARG A 256 -21.56 2.61 -14.62
C ARG A 256 -20.49 1.69 -15.22
N LYS A 257 -20.20 0.54 -14.58
CA LYS A 257 -19.13 -0.41 -14.94
C LYS A 257 -17.72 0.19 -14.82
N GLU A 258 -17.55 1.26 -14.06
CA GLU A 258 -16.26 1.89 -13.75
C GLU A 258 -15.62 1.20 -12.54
N TYR A 259 -15.27 -0.08 -12.69
CA TYR A 259 -14.90 -0.94 -11.55
C TYR A 259 -13.69 -0.45 -10.75
N LEU A 260 -12.68 0.13 -11.40
CA LEU A 260 -11.53 0.74 -10.72
C LEU A 260 -11.94 1.94 -9.85
N MET A 261 -12.89 2.76 -10.31
CA MET A 261 -13.43 3.87 -9.52
C MET A 261 -14.30 3.35 -8.37
N ALA A 262 -15.09 2.29 -8.58
CA ALA A 262 -15.86 1.66 -7.52
C ALA A 262 -14.95 1.10 -6.40
N ILE A 263 -13.88 0.38 -6.78
CA ILE A 263 -12.86 -0.12 -5.86
C ILE A 263 -12.26 1.01 -5.03
N ARG A 264 -11.94 2.13 -5.69
CA ARG A 264 -11.41 3.32 -5.04
C ARG A 264 -12.38 3.83 -3.96
N TRP A 265 -13.64 4.06 -4.31
CA TRP A 265 -14.64 4.57 -3.35
C TRP A 265 -14.92 3.60 -2.20
N TYR A 266 -15.00 2.30 -2.46
CA TYR A 266 -15.16 1.31 -1.40
C TYR A 266 -13.95 1.25 -0.47
N THR A 267 -12.74 1.39 -1.01
CA THR A 267 -11.51 1.43 -0.20
C THR A 267 -11.49 2.68 0.68
N GLU A 268 -11.89 3.84 0.15
CA GLU A 268 -12.07 5.05 0.96
C GLU A 268 -13.12 4.87 2.06
N ALA A 269 -14.25 4.22 1.76
CA ALA A 269 -15.30 3.96 2.74
C ALA A 269 -14.84 2.99 3.86
N MET A 270 -13.98 2.02 3.55
CA MET A 270 -13.43 1.09 4.54
C MET A 270 -12.50 1.76 5.56
N ASN A 271 -11.87 2.88 5.21
CA ASN A 271 -11.11 3.66 6.18
C ASN A 271 -12.04 4.27 7.26
N ALA A 272 -13.27 4.62 6.87
CA ALA A 272 -14.28 5.19 7.77
C ALA A 272 -14.96 4.15 8.68
N ASP A 273 -15.15 2.93 8.18
CA ASP A 273 -15.66 1.78 8.94
C ASP A 273 -14.92 0.50 8.52
N PRO A 274 -13.84 0.13 9.24
CA PRO A 274 -13.00 -1.02 8.89
C PRO A 274 -13.69 -2.38 8.98
N LEU A 275 -14.88 -2.47 9.60
CA LEU A 275 -15.60 -3.72 9.83
C LEU A 275 -16.78 -3.92 8.87
N GLY A 276 -16.88 -3.08 7.83
CA GLY A 276 -17.95 -3.16 6.84
C GLY A 276 -17.81 -4.36 5.88
N ALA A 277 -18.25 -5.55 6.31
CA ALA A 277 -18.26 -6.78 5.46
C ALA A 277 -18.93 -6.55 4.09
N THR A 278 -19.95 -5.68 4.02
CA THR A 278 -20.61 -5.32 2.75
C THR A 278 -19.67 -4.61 1.76
N LEU A 279 -18.75 -3.76 2.24
CA LEU A 279 -17.78 -3.09 1.37
C LEU A 279 -16.77 -4.07 0.80
N LEU A 280 -16.28 -5.00 1.61
CA LEU A 280 -15.41 -6.09 1.17
C LEU A 280 -16.08 -6.96 0.10
N SER A 281 -17.33 -7.37 0.32
CA SER A 281 -18.09 -8.13 -0.69
C SER A 281 -18.28 -7.36 -2.00
N ASN A 282 -18.52 -6.04 -1.93
CA ASN A 282 -18.67 -5.19 -3.10
C ASN A 282 -17.34 -4.97 -3.83
N ARG A 283 -16.23 -4.78 -3.11
CA ARG A 283 -14.89 -4.60 -3.67
C ARG A 283 -14.36 -5.91 -4.28
N SER A 284 -14.58 -7.05 -3.62
CA SER A 284 -14.32 -8.39 -4.16
C SER A 284 -15.00 -8.60 -5.52
N LEU A 285 -16.29 -8.22 -5.63
CA LEU A 285 -17.00 -8.29 -6.91
C LEU A 285 -16.36 -7.42 -7.98
N CYS A 286 -15.90 -6.22 -7.64
CA CYS A 286 -15.23 -5.35 -8.61
C CYS A 286 -13.92 -5.98 -9.11
N TRP A 287 -13.11 -6.56 -8.21
CA TRP A 287 -11.89 -7.29 -8.59
C TRP A 287 -12.22 -8.48 -9.49
N ALA A 288 -13.28 -9.24 -9.18
CA ALA A 288 -13.72 -10.34 -10.02
C ALA A 288 -14.13 -9.87 -11.43
N ARG A 289 -14.80 -8.71 -11.57
CA ARG A 289 -15.13 -8.10 -12.87
C ARG A 289 -13.90 -7.69 -13.67
N LEU A 290 -12.78 -7.38 -12.99
CA LEU A 290 -11.48 -7.09 -13.58
C LEU A 290 -10.61 -8.34 -13.80
N LYS A 291 -11.10 -9.55 -13.46
CA LYS A 291 -10.37 -10.83 -13.52
C LYS A 291 -9.15 -10.90 -12.58
N GLU A 292 -9.15 -10.12 -11.51
CA GLU A 292 -8.11 -10.10 -10.48
C GLU A 292 -8.44 -11.11 -9.36
N GLY A 293 -8.25 -12.41 -9.63
CA GLY A 293 -8.71 -13.52 -8.78
C GLY A 293 -8.17 -13.49 -7.34
N GLU A 294 -6.86 -13.30 -7.15
CA GLU A 294 -6.23 -13.28 -5.82
C GLU A 294 -6.76 -12.14 -4.94
N ARG A 295 -6.95 -10.95 -5.53
CA ARG A 295 -7.50 -9.78 -4.81
C ARG A 295 -8.97 -9.98 -4.47
N ALA A 296 -9.75 -10.54 -5.40
CA ALA A 296 -11.14 -10.88 -5.16
C ALA A 296 -11.28 -11.89 -4.01
N LEU A 297 -10.40 -12.89 -3.97
CA LEU A 297 -10.36 -13.91 -2.93
C LEU A 297 -10.02 -13.30 -1.57
N SER A 298 -8.98 -12.46 -1.51
CA SER A 298 -8.57 -11.80 -0.25
C SER A 298 -9.70 -10.97 0.37
N ASP A 299 -10.47 -10.23 -0.44
CA ASP A 299 -11.61 -9.47 0.07
C ASP A 299 -12.78 -10.39 0.48
N ALA A 300 -12.99 -11.50 -0.24
CA ALA A 300 -14.05 -12.44 0.05
C ALA A 300 -13.81 -13.21 1.36
N THR A 301 -12.58 -13.69 1.59
CA THR A 301 -12.22 -14.39 2.83
C THR A 301 -12.31 -13.46 4.04
N ALA A 302 -11.83 -12.21 3.91
CA ALA A 302 -12.02 -11.19 4.94
C ALA A 302 -13.51 -10.92 5.22
N CYS A 303 -14.35 -10.91 4.18
CA CYS A 303 -15.80 -10.78 4.33
C CYS A 303 -16.41 -11.95 5.13
N ILE A 304 -15.98 -13.19 4.88
CA ILE A 304 -16.43 -14.38 5.62
C ILE A 304 -15.97 -14.32 7.07
N MET A 305 -14.72 -13.94 7.33
CA MET A 305 -14.20 -13.79 8.70
C MET A 305 -15.03 -12.80 9.52
N LEU A 306 -15.53 -11.73 8.90
CA LEU A 306 -16.38 -10.73 9.57
C LEU A 306 -17.84 -11.17 9.69
N ARG A 307 -18.36 -11.93 8.72
CA ARG A 307 -19.74 -12.41 8.66
C ARG A 307 -19.81 -13.84 8.10
N PRO A 308 -19.52 -14.86 8.93
CA PRO A 308 -19.51 -16.26 8.50
C PRO A 308 -20.93 -16.82 8.27
N ASP A 309 -21.96 -16.10 8.71
CA ASP A 309 -23.37 -16.43 8.51
C ASP A 309 -23.97 -15.80 7.24
N TRP A 310 -23.13 -15.22 6.36
CA TRP A 310 -23.60 -14.52 5.17
C TRP A 310 -23.34 -15.30 3.87
N PRO A 311 -24.35 -15.98 3.27
CA PRO A 311 -24.20 -16.81 2.08
C PRO A 311 -23.52 -16.11 0.89
N LYS A 312 -23.78 -14.79 0.75
CA LYS A 312 -23.19 -13.98 -0.33
C LYS A 312 -21.67 -13.88 -0.23
N ALA A 313 -21.09 -13.97 0.97
CA ALA A 313 -19.64 -13.93 1.15
C ALA A 313 -18.98 -15.18 0.55
N TYR A 314 -19.56 -16.35 0.79
CA TYR A 314 -19.17 -17.62 0.18
C TYR A 314 -19.34 -17.64 -1.33
N TYR A 315 -20.39 -16.99 -1.85
CA TYR A 315 -20.51 -16.78 -3.30
C TYR A 315 -19.33 -15.97 -3.86
N ARG A 316 -18.88 -14.92 -3.16
CA ARG A 316 -17.70 -14.13 -3.60
C ARG A 316 -16.42 -14.97 -3.59
N GLU A 317 -16.24 -15.79 -2.57
CA GLU A 317 -15.08 -16.67 -2.45
C GLU A 317 -15.06 -17.70 -3.59
N GLY A 318 -16.17 -18.41 -3.82
CA GLY A 318 -16.27 -19.37 -4.91
C GLY A 318 -16.04 -18.73 -6.28
N ALA A 319 -16.60 -17.54 -6.52
CA ALA A 319 -16.35 -16.79 -7.76
C ALA A 319 -14.87 -16.40 -7.94
N ALA A 320 -14.14 -16.11 -6.85
CA ALA A 320 -12.72 -15.83 -6.91
C ALA A 320 -11.90 -17.11 -7.22
N TRP A 321 -12.23 -18.24 -6.59
CA TRP A 321 -11.60 -19.53 -6.90
C TRP A 321 -11.84 -19.97 -8.35
N MET A 322 -13.03 -19.71 -8.90
CA MET A 322 -13.31 -19.94 -10.33
C MET A 322 -12.36 -19.15 -11.25
N LEU A 323 -12.04 -17.90 -10.91
CA LEU A 323 -11.08 -17.09 -11.68
C LEU A 323 -9.65 -17.63 -11.58
N LEU A 324 -9.30 -18.19 -10.43
CA LEU A 324 -8.01 -18.83 -10.18
C LEU A 324 -7.92 -20.25 -10.76
N LYS A 325 -9.02 -20.76 -11.34
CA LYS A 325 -9.15 -22.13 -11.89
C LYS A 325 -8.96 -23.23 -10.84
N GLU A 326 -9.18 -22.92 -9.57
CA GLU A 326 -9.17 -23.86 -8.47
C GLU A 326 -10.61 -24.37 -8.25
N PHE A 327 -11.12 -25.14 -9.20
CA PHE A 327 -12.55 -25.47 -9.30
C PHE A 327 -13.08 -26.28 -8.11
N GLY A 328 -12.28 -27.17 -7.53
CA GLY A 328 -12.65 -27.91 -6.31
C GLY A 328 -12.91 -26.97 -5.14
N ARG A 329 -12.00 -26.01 -4.90
CA ARG A 329 -12.17 -25.00 -3.84
C ARG A 329 -13.35 -24.08 -4.10
N ALA A 330 -13.64 -23.79 -5.37
CA ALA A 330 -14.83 -23.03 -5.74
C ALA A 330 -16.11 -23.79 -5.36
N ALA A 331 -16.18 -25.08 -5.66
CA ALA A 331 -17.31 -25.92 -5.29
C ALA A 331 -17.47 -26.00 -3.75
N ASP A 332 -16.39 -26.19 -3.00
CA ASP A 332 -16.43 -26.18 -1.53
C ASP A 332 -16.98 -24.86 -0.98
N ALA A 333 -16.50 -23.73 -1.49
CA ALA A 333 -16.99 -22.42 -1.08
C ALA A 333 -18.49 -22.23 -1.40
N PHE A 334 -18.95 -22.61 -2.60
CA PHE A 334 -20.38 -22.54 -2.93
C PHE A 334 -21.23 -23.48 -2.07
N SER A 335 -20.73 -24.68 -1.76
CA SER A 335 -21.39 -25.63 -0.85
C SER A 335 -21.57 -25.03 0.55
N ASN A 336 -20.51 -24.44 1.11
CA ASN A 336 -20.59 -23.75 2.41
C ASN A 336 -21.64 -22.62 2.39
N GLY A 337 -21.78 -21.92 1.26
CA GLY A 337 -22.85 -20.94 1.09
C GLY A 337 -24.25 -21.56 1.06
N LEU A 338 -24.40 -22.73 0.42
CA LEU A 338 -25.66 -23.48 0.37
C LEU A 338 -26.05 -24.10 1.71
N ASP A 339 -25.08 -24.47 2.55
CA ASP A 339 -25.37 -24.93 3.91
C ASP A 339 -26.07 -23.84 4.74
N LEU A 340 -25.81 -22.58 4.43
CA LEU A 340 -26.44 -21.41 5.07
C LEU A 340 -27.77 -21.01 4.41
N ASP A 341 -27.88 -21.14 3.09
CA ASP A 341 -29.07 -20.80 2.31
C ASP A 341 -29.31 -21.82 1.18
N PRO A 342 -29.94 -22.98 1.49
CA PRO A 342 -30.08 -24.08 0.53
C PRO A 342 -30.96 -23.76 -0.68
N GLU A 343 -31.86 -22.77 -0.57
CA GLU A 343 -32.79 -22.37 -1.63
C GLU A 343 -32.17 -21.35 -2.61
N ASN A 344 -30.93 -20.94 -2.37
CA ASN A 344 -30.25 -19.92 -3.16
C ASN A 344 -29.91 -20.42 -4.58
N ARG A 345 -30.75 -20.08 -5.55
CA ARG A 345 -30.59 -20.51 -6.95
C ARG A 345 -29.27 -20.05 -7.59
N GLU A 346 -28.74 -18.88 -7.20
CA GLU A 346 -27.47 -18.39 -7.74
C GLU A 346 -26.31 -19.26 -7.26
N LEU A 347 -26.28 -19.62 -5.97
CA LEU A 347 -25.30 -20.53 -5.40
C LEU A 347 -25.42 -21.95 -5.96
N GLN A 348 -26.64 -22.49 -6.08
CA GLN A 348 -26.87 -23.83 -6.65
C GLN A 348 -26.28 -23.93 -8.06
N LYS A 349 -26.58 -22.93 -8.90
CA LYS A 349 -26.02 -22.87 -10.26
C LYS A 349 -24.51 -22.76 -10.24
N ALA A 350 -23.95 -21.84 -9.44
CA ALA A 350 -22.51 -21.65 -9.38
C ALA A 350 -21.76 -22.89 -8.87
N PHE A 351 -22.35 -23.64 -7.94
CA PHE A 351 -21.85 -24.93 -7.47
C PHE A 351 -21.82 -25.96 -8.61
N SER A 352 -22.92 -26.12 -9.35
CA SER A 352 -22.97 -27.03 -10.50
C SER A 352 -21.94 -26.66 -11.58
N ASP A 353 -21.84 -25.38 -11.92
CA ASP A 353 -20.87 -24.86 -12.89
C ASP A 353 -19.41 -25.15 -12.44
N ALA A 354 -19.12 -25.04 -11.14
CA ALA A 354 -17.79 -25.33 -10.58
C ALA A 354 -17.47 -26.84 -10.62
N VAL A 355 -18.43 -27.70 -10.27
CA VAL A 355 -18.25 -29.16 -10.34
C VAL A 355 -18.01 -29.63 -11.77
N GLU A 356 -18.79 -29.12 -12.72
CA GLU A 356 -18.61 -29.43 -14.15
C GLU A 356 -17.22 -28.97 -14.65
N ALA A 357 -16.81 -27.76 -14.31
CA ALA A 357 -15.47 -27.25 -14.65
C ALA A 357 -14.35 -28.11 -14.03
N SER A 358 -14.54 -28.59 -12.79
CA SER A 358 -13.58 -29.48 -12.13
C SER A 358 -13.46 -30.83 -12.85
N ILE A 359 -14.58 -31.44 -13.26
CA ILE A 359 -14.57 -32.71 -14.00
C ILE A 359 -13.86 -32.54 -15.35
N ASN A 360 -14.22 -31.51 -16.11
CA ASN A 360 -13.63 -31.24 -17.43
C ASN A 360 -12.12 -30.95 -17.35
N SER A 361 -11.64 -30.41 -16.22
CA SER A 361 -10.21 -30.14 -16.02
C SER A 361 -9.36 -31.38 -15.75
N LEU A 362 -9.98 -32.52 -15.40
CA LEU A 362 -9.32 -33.81 -15.15
C LEU A 362 -9.24 -34.68 -16.42
N GLU A 363 -9.98 -34.32 -17.47
CA GLU A 363 -10.03 -35.06 -18.74
C GLU A 363 -9.00 -34.55 -19.79
N ILE A 364 -8.19 -33.54 -19.43
CA ILE A 364 -7.10 -32.95 -20.22
C ILE A 364 -5.77 -33.25 -19.53
#